data_AF-A0A8R7QDZ9-F1
#
_entry.id   AF-A0A8R7QDZ9-F1
#
_cell.length_a   1.000
_cell.length_b   1.000
_cell.length_c   1.000
_cell.angle_alpha   90.00
_cell.angle_beta   90.00
_cell.angle_gamma   90.00
#
_symmetry.space_group_name_H-M   'P 1'
#
loop_
_entity.id
_entity.type
_entity.pdbx_description
1 polymer ?
#
loop_
_entity_poly.entity_id
_entity_poly.type
_entity_poly.pdbx_seq_one_letter_code
_entity_poly.pdbx_strand_id
1 'polypeptide(L)'
;MRNPLLILSEDGRLGVVDLDEHGLCHMWSVEVSVDGVASWIKLREMDFGMLLPLGNTRSSDSLWLVGCVEGTDILVVATDIGAFTIDLKSLRSRKLSSKPFEDIC
;
A
#
# COMPACT_ATOMS: atom_id res chain seq x y z
N MET A 1 0.97 -3.41 -14.85
CA MET A 1 -0.33 -3.53 -14.17
C MET A 1 -0.14 -3.10 -12.73
N ARG A 2 -0.86 -2.07 -12.28
CA ARG A 2 -0.98 -1.78 -10.84
C ARG A 2 -2.13 -2.63 -10.33
N ASN A 3 -1.86 -3.42 -9.30
CA ASN A 3 -2.84 -4.32 -8.72
C ASN A 3 -3.16 -3.81 -7.32
N PRO A 4 -4.43 -3.50 -7.02
CA PRO A 4 -4.83 -3.22 -5.65
C PRO A 4 -4.60 -4.46 -4.77
N LEU A 5 -4.30 -4.24 -3.50
CA LEU A 5 -4.15 -5.30 -2.51
C LEU A 5 -5.38 -5.38 -1.61
N LEU A 6 -5.83 -6.60 -1.34
CA LEU A 6 -6.74 -6.86 -0.24
C LEU A 6 -5.97 -6.87 1.07
N ILE A 7 -6.51 -6.21 2.08
CA ILE A 7 -5.95 -6.13 3.43
C ILE A 7 -7.04 -6.35 4.47
N LEU A 8 -6.61 -6.59 5.71
CA LEU A 8 -7.46 -6.32 6.87
C LEU A 8 -7.40 -4.82 7.14
N SER A 9 -8.52 -4.11 7.07
CA SER A 9 -8.56 -2.68 7.36
C SER A 9 -8.47 -2.38 8.86
N GLU A 10 -8.21 -1.13 9.20
CA GLU A 10 -8.02 -0.68 10.60
C GLU A 10 -9.22 -0.93 11.52
N ASP A 11 -10.42 -0.99 10.94
CA ASP A 11 -11.68 -1.33 11.61
C ASP A 11 -11.94 -2.86 11.69
N GLY A 12 -10.97 -3.68 11.26
CA GLY A 12 -11.06 -5.14 11.25
C GLY A 12 -11.91 -5.72 10.13
N ARG A 13 -12.29 -4.92 9.13
CA ARG A 13 -13.11 -5.33 7.99
C ARG A 13 -12.24 -5.66 6.78
N LEU A 14 -12.88 -6.01 5.67
CA LEU A 14 -12.20 -6.18 4.40
C LEU A 14 -11.79 -4.81 3.86
N GLY A 15 -10.49 -4.61 3.64
CA GLY A 15 -9.95 -3.39 3.06
C GLY A 15 -9.30 -3.60 1.71
N VAL A 16 -9.16 -2.49 0.98
CA VAL A 16 -8.41 -2.42 -0.27
C VAL A 16 -7.38 -1.29 -0.16
N VAL A 17 -6.18 -1.56 -0.66
CA VAL A 17 -5.13 -0.57 -0.86
C VAL A 17 -4.83 -0.45 -2.34
N ASP A 18 -4.82 0.77 -2.86
CA ASP A 18 -4.46 1.04 -4.27
C ASP A 18 -3.49 2.22 -4.38
N LEU A 19 -2.69 2.26 -5.45
CA LEU A 19 -1.75 3.32 -5.77
C LEU A 19 -2.18 4.05 -7.04
N ASP A 20 -2.36 5.37 -6.94
CA ASP A 20 -2.61 6.19 -8.11
C ASP A 20 -1.32 6.55 -8.87
N GLU A 21 -1.45 7.30 -9.96
CA GLU A 21 -0.34 7.74 -10.81
C GLU A 21 0.65 8.71 -10.17
N HIS A 22 0.30 9.30 -9.04
CA HIS A 22 1.15 10.21 -8.29
C HIS A 22 1.90 9.53 -7.13
N GLY A 23 1.69 8.22 -6.93
CA GLY A 23 2.30 7.45 -5.84
C GLY A 23 1.53 7.61 -4.53
N LEU A 24 0.31 8.13 -4.61
CA LEU A 24 -0.60 8.28 -3.50
C LEU A 24 -1.33 6.97 -3.26
N CYS A 25 -1.20 6.47 -2.04
CA CYS A 25 -1.84 5.27 -1.55
C CYS A 25 -3.23 5.62 -1.02
N HIS A 26 -4.26 5.00 -1.58
CA HIS A 26 -5.64 5.12 -1.15
C HIS A 26 -6.05 3.85 -0.41
N MET A 27 -6.55 4.01 0.81
CA MET A 27 -7.05 2.90 1.61
C MET A 27 -8.56 2.97 1.76
N TRP A 28 -9.21 1.84 1.56
CA TRP A 28 -10.65 1.68 1.60
C TRP A 28 -11.03 0.56 2.55
N SER A 29 -12.22 0.63 3.13
CA SER A 29 -12.85 -0.46 3.90
C SER A 29 -14.26 -0.72 3.37
N VAL A 30 -14.70 -1.96 3.46
CA VAL A 30 -16.10 -2.31 3.23
C VAL A 30 -16.94 -1.91 4.44
N GLU A 31 -17.90 -1.03 4.22
CA GLU A 31 -19.00 -0.78 5.13
C GLU A 31 -20.25 -1.54 4.68
N VAL A 32 -21.03 -2.05 5.63
CA VAL A 32 -22.31 -2.71 5.38
C VAL A 32 -23.37 -1.92 6.14
N SER A 33 -24.35 -1.38 5.41
CA SER A 33 -25.44 -0.60 5.98
C SER A 33 -26.40 -1.49 6.79
N VAL A 34 -27.30 -0.85 7.55
CA VAL A 34 -28.38 -1.55 8.28
C VAL A 34 -29.24 -2.40 7.33
N ASP A 35 -29.41 -1.95 6.08
CA ASP A 35 -30.18 -2.64 5.05
C ASP A 35 -29.38 -3.77 4.36
N GLY A 36 -28.15 -4.05 4.81
CA GLY A 36 -27.31 -5.12 4.29
C GLY A 36 -26.56 -4.79 2.99
N VAL A 37 -26.57 -3.53 2.56
CA VAL A 37 -25.87 -3.10 1.34
C VAL A 37 -24.41 -2.81 1.66
N ALA A 38 -23.49 -3.44 0.93
CA ALA A 38 -22.06 -3.22 1.07
C ALA A 38 -21.58 -2.07 0.16
N SER A 39 -20.78 -1.15 0.71
CA SER A 39 -20.14 -0.05 -0.01
C SER A 39 -18.68 0.11 0.40
N TRP A 40 -17.85 0.64 -0.49
CA TRP A 40 -16.47 1.00 -0.17
C TRP A 40 -16.44 2.43 0.37
N ILE A 41 -15.84 2.60 1.54
CA ILE A 41 -15.58 3.90 2.14
C ILE A 41 -14.08 4.16 2.16
N LYS A 42 -13.67 5.39 1.82
CA LYS A 42 -12.27 5.80 1.88
C LYS A 42 -11.90 6.03 3.35
N LEU A 43 -10.96 5.26 3.87
CA LEU A 43 -10.48 5.39 5.24
C LEU A 43 -9.43 6.49 5.36
N ARG A 44 -8.40 6.41 4.51
CA ARG A 44 -7.24 7.30 4.56
C ARG A 44 -6.49 7.35 3.24
N GLU A 45 -5.65 8.35 3.14
CA GLU A 45 -4.77 8.59 2.02
C GLU A 45 -3.34 8.83 2.55
N MET A 46 -2.33 8.36 1.83
CA MET A 46 -0.93 8.48 2.22
C MET A 46 -0.02 8.64 1.00
N ASP A 47 0.94 9.54 1.07
CA ASP A 47 1.99 9.64 0.04
C ASP A 47 3.13 8.67 0.37
N PHE A 48 3.18 7.51 -0.30
CA PHE A 48 4.27 6.55 -0.11
C PHE A 48 5.61 7.08 -0.60
N GLY A 49 5.60 8.03 -1.55
CA GLY A 49 6.79 8.75 -1.98
C GLY A 49 7.42 9.62 -0.88
N MET A 50 6.65 10.03 0.12
CA MET A 50 7.19 10.68 1.33
C MET A 50 7.73 9.69 2.37
N LEU A 51 7.22 8.46 2.39
CA LEU A 51 7.63 7.43 3.35
C LEU A 51 8.88 6.68 2.91
N LEU A 52 9.13 6.63 1.60
CA LEU A 52 10.22 5.88 1.00
C LEU A 52 11.35 6.84 0.56
N PRO A 53 12.62 6.42 0.64
CA PRO A 53 13.76 7.24 0.26
C PRO A 53 13.95 7.30 -1.27
N LEU A 54 12.90 7.67 -2.02
CA LEU A 54 12.89 7.69 -3.49
C LEU A 54 13.53 8.96 -4.08
N GLY A 55 13.87 9.95 -3.26
CA GLY A 55 14.49 11.19 -3.74
C GLY A 55 13.63 11.93 -4.78
N ASN A 56 14.19 12.18 -5.96
CA ASN A 56 13.52 12.85 -7.07
C ASN A 56 12.82 11.87 -8.05
N THR A 57 13.00 10.56 -7.91
CA THR A 57 12.31 9.53 -8.71
C THR A 57 10.96 9.18 -8.09
N ARG A 58 10.14 10.20 -7.83
CA ARG A 58 8.82 10.11 -7.19
C ARG A 58 7.71 9.63 -8.14
N SER A 59 8.05 8.98 -9.25
CA SER A 59 7.05 8.47 -10.18
C SER A 59 6.40 7.22 -9.59
N SER A 60 5.08 7.11 -9.70
CA SER A 60 4.35 5.88 -9.32
C SER A 60 4.73 4.68 -10.18
N ASP A 61 5.37 4.91 -11.33
CA ASP A 61 5.84 3.84 -12.21
C ASP A 61 6.99 3.02 -11.61
N SER A 62 7.65 3.53 -10.57
CA SER A 62 8.68 2.81 -9.82
C SER A 62 8.15 2.23 -8.49
N LEU A 63 6.83 2.19 -8.28
CA LEU A 63 6.21 1.68 -7.06
C LEU A 63 5.22 0.54 -7.35
N TRP A 64 5.46 -0.60 -6.71
CA TRP A 64 4.60 -1.77 -6.82
C TRP A 64 4.16 -2.24 -5.45
N LEU A 65 2.85 -2.33 -5.25
CA LEU A 65 2.27 -3.05 -4.13
C LEU A 65 2.47 -4.56 -4.34
N VAL A 66 3.29 -5.18 -3.48
CA VAL A 66 3.63 -6.61 -3.60
C VAL A 66 2.71 -7.47 -2.77
N GLY A 67 2.38 -7.01 -1.56
CA GLY A 67 1.51 -7.76 -0.65
C GLY A 67 1.37 -7.11 0.72
N CYS A 68 0.71 -7.82 1.62
CA CYS A 68 0.55 -7.45 3.02
C CYS A 68 0.95 -8.62 3.92
N VAL A 69 1.35 -8.32 5.16
CA VAL A 69 1.59 -9.35 6.17
C VAL A 69 0.29 -9.59 6.93
N GLU A 70 -0.32 -10.76 6.71
CA GLU A 70 -1.60 -11.14 7.30
C GLU A 70 -1.63 -10.94 8.83
N GLY A 71 -2.73 -10.37 9.34
CA GLY A 71 -2.91 -10.09 10.76
C GLY A 71 -2.11 -8.89 11.28
N THR A 72 -1.48 -8.11 10.39
CA THR A 72 -0.73 -6.90 10.75
C THR A 72 -1.09 -5.73 9.84
N ASP A 73 -0.67 -4.52 10.23
CA ASP A 73 -0.82 -3.31 9.43
C ASP A 73 0.41 -3.05 8.53
N ILE A 74 1.09 -4.10 8.08
CA ILE A 74 2.33 -4.00 7.31
C ILE A 74 2.08 -4.33 5.84
N LEU A 75 2.42 -3.39 4.96
CA LEU A 75 2.50 -3.59 3.53
C LEU A 75 3.93 -3.88 3.08
N VAL A 76 4.06 -4.68 2.02
CA VAL A 76 5.31 -4.89 1.28
C VAL A 76 5.21 -4.16 -0.04
N VAL A 77 6.13 -3.23 -0.24
CA VAL A 77 6.21 -2.39 -1.44
C VAL A 77 7.57 -2.61 -2.10
N ALA A 78 7.57 -2.82 -3.40
CA ALA A 78 8.78 -2.91 -4.19
C ALA A 78 8.98 -1.64 -5.02
N THR A 79 10.24 -1.32 -5.24
CA THR A 79 10.69 -0.18 -6.03
C THR A 79 11.90 -0.54 -6.87
N ASP A 80 12.31 0.39 -7.73
CA ASP A 80 13.57 0.36 -8.48
C ASP A 80 14.84 0.23 -7.61
N ILE A 81 14.81 0.75 -6.38
CA ILE A 81 15.93 0.72 -5.42
C ILE A 81 15.81 -0.37 -4.34
N GLY A 82 14.77 -1.20 -4.44
CA GLY A 82 14.59 -2.39 -3.64
C GLY A 82 13.20 -2.56 -3.03
N ALA A 83 13.10 -3.49 -2.09
CA ALA A 83 11.85 -3.79 -1.39
C ALA A 83 11.83 -3.19 0.02
N PHE A 84 10.65 -2.77 0.47
CA PHE A 84 10.42 -2.13 1.75
C PHE A 84 9.16 -2.69 2.42
N THR A 85 9.15 -2.67 3.75
CA THR A 85 7.90 -2.75 4.52
C THR A 85 7.45 -1.34 4.89
N ILE A 86 6.15 -1.08 4.84
CA ILE A 86 5.52 0.12 5.39
C ILE A 86 4.54 -0.31 6.47
N ASP A 87 4.75 0.19 7.70
CA ASP A 87 3.78 0.06 8.78
C ASP A 87 2.76 1.21 8.66
N LEU A 88 1.51 0.85 8.41
CA LEU A 88 0.42 1.81 8.17
C LEU A 88 0.05 2.58 9.45
N LYS A 89 0.23 2.01 10.65
CA LYS A 89 -0.05 2.69 11.92
C LYS A 89 1.02 3.71 12.24
N SER A 90 2.30 3.31 12.16
CA SER A 90 3.41 4.20 12.52
C SER A 90 3.88 5.12 11.39
N LEU A 91 3.42 4.88 10.15
CA LEU A 91 3.86 5.58 8.95
C LEU A 91 5.38 5.50 8.74
N ARG A 92 5.98 4.38 9.12
CA ARG A 92 7.42 4.15 8.98
C ARG A 92 7.69 3.09 7.94
N SER A 93 8.67 3.37 7.10
CA SER A 93 9.22 2.39 6.17
C SER A 93 10.49 1.74 6.73
N ARG A 94 10.74 0.50 6.31
CA ARG A 94 11.99 -0.21 6.57
C ARG A 94 12.41 -0.96 5.32
N LYS A 95 13.67 -0.82 4.92
CA LYS A 95 14.23 -1.53 3.77
C LYS A 95 14.35 -3.03 4.09
N LEU A 96 13.85 -3.87 3.19
CA LEU A 96 13.97 -5.33 3.23
C LEU A 96 15.11 -5.84 2.34
N SER A 97 15.25 -5.25 1.16
CA SER A 97 16.23 -5.68 0.15
C SER A 97 16.69 -4.48 -0.67
N SER A 98 17.95 -4.51 -1.12
CA SER A 98 18.49 -3.56 -2.10
C SER A 98 18.44 -4.08 -3.53
N LYS A 99 17.90 -5.28 -3.76
CA LYS A 99 17.71 -5.83 -5.12
C LYS A 99 16.48 -5.19 -5.78
N PRO A 100 16.63 -4.54 -6.94
CA PRO A 100 15.52 -3.98 -7.71
C PRO A 100 14.45 -5.02 -8.02
N PHE A 101 13.20 -4.58 -8.13
CA PHE A 101 12.10 -5.48 -8.49
C PHE A 101 12.22 -6.04 -9.91
N GLU A 102 12.83 -5.29 -10.84
CA GLU A 102 13.06 -5.75 -12.22
C GLU A 102 13.96 -6.99 -12.30
N ASP A 103 14.77 -7.27 -11.27
CA ASP A 103 15.63 -8.46 -11.20
C ASP A 103 14.93 -9.68 -10.56
N ILE A 104 13.67 -9.55 -10.13
CA ILE A 104 12.93 -10.57 -9.33
C ILE A 104 11.87 -11.31 -10.17
N CYS A 105 11.58 -10.85 -11.39
CA CYS A 105 10.63 -11.47 -12.33
C CYS A 105 11.33 -12.08 -13.54
#